data_AF-A0A853F539-F1
#
_entry.id   AF-A0A853F539-F1
#
_cell.length_a   1.000
_cell.length_b   1.000
_cell.length_c   1.000
_cell.angle_alpha   90.00
_cell.angle_beta   90.00
_cell.angle_gamma   90.00
#
_symmetry.space_group_name_H-M   'P 1'
#
loop_
_entity.id
_entity.type
_entity.pdbx_description
1 polymer ?
#
loop_
_entity_poly.entity_id
_entity_poly.type
_entity_poly.pdbx_seq_one_letter_code
_entity_poly.pdbx_strand_id
1 'polypeptide(L)'
;MKMLIKSNKGNNCIPPLRNSINDENFDDIVYGDEDKCDLLNKYFSLISKLEEENVSLPDFDIKTNNVINEIFVTISEIVDILKIIDPYKASGPDKISHKMLKISPEKIAIPLQIIFNKSLRQCKYPSSWKNAHVIAIFKKVIHLYLLITAQYH
;
A
#
# COMPACT_ATOMS: atom_id res chain seq x y z
N MET A 1 36.30 -1.87 -27.62
CA MET A 1 36.39 -3.19 -26.95
C MET A 1 36.62 -2.94 -25.47
N LYS A 2 35.65 -3.32 -24.61
CA LYS A 2 35.76 -3.74 -23.18
C LYS A 2 36.90 -3.11 -22.31
N MET A 3 36.70 -2.53 -21.12
CA MET A 3 35.65 -2.72 -20.10
C MET A 3 35.57 -1.53 -19.12
N LEU A 4 34.34 -1.34 -18.62
CA LEU A 4 33.99 -0.63 -17.39
C LEU A 4 34.76 -1.16 -16.18
N ILE A 5 35.33 -0.26 -15.37
CA ILE A 5 35.21 -0.30 -13.90
C ILE A 5 35.17 1.16 -13.42
N LYS A 6 33.99 1.69 -13.13
CA LYS A 6 33.84 2.82 -12.22
C LYS A 6 33.04 2.34 -11.03
N SER A 7 33.77 1.94 -9.99
CA SER A 7 33.20 1.77 -8.65
C SER A 7 32.55 3.08 -8.26
N ASN A 8 31.24 3.08 -8.10
CA ASN A 8 30.57 4.07 -7.28
C ASN A 8 29.45 3.39 -6.51
N LYS A 9 29.88 2.55 -5.57
CA LYS A 9 29.05 2.01 -4.50
C LYS A 9 28.88 3.15 -3.47
N GLY A 10 28.12 4.18 -3.85
CA GLY A 10 27.56 5.10 -2.87
C GLY A 10 26.55 4.27 -2.08
N ASN A 11 26.92 3.88 -0.87
CA ASN A 11 26.04 3.12 0.01
C ASN A 11 24.73 3.91 0.15
N ASN A 12 23.60 3.33 -0.27
CA ASN A 12 22.27 3.87 0.00
C ASN A 12 21.91 3.69 1.49
N CYS A 13 22.85 3.93 2.40
CA CYS A 13 22.61 3.86 3.82
C CYS A 13 21.85 5.12 4.20
N ILE A 14 20.67 4.94 4.77
CA ILE A 14 19.92 5.99 5.46
C ILE A 14 20.90 6.63 6.46
N PRO A 15 20.99 7.97 6.52
CA PRO A 15 21.86 8.62 7.49
C PRO A 15 21.52 8.15 8.91
N PRO A 16 22.46 8.27 9.86
CA PRO A 16 22.20 7.91 11.24
C PRO A 16 20.93 8.61 11.76
N LEU A 17 20.06 7.85 12.41
CA LEU A 17 18.79 8.36 12.94
C LEU A 17 18.97 8.77 14.39
N ARG A 18 18.36 9.88 14.80
CA ARG A 18 18.33 10.27 16.22
C ARG A 18 17.19 9.56 16.92
N ASN A 19 17.44 9.01 18.10
CA ASN A 19 16.42 8.45 18.98
C ASN A 19 15.53 9.57 19.55
N SER A 20 14.48 9.97 18.80
CA SER A 20 13.54 11.01 19.22
C SER A 20 12.50 10.54 20.24
N ILE A 21 12.39 9.23 20.45
CA ILE A 21 11.43 8.58 21.34
C ILE A 21 12.03 8.23 22.70
N ASN A 22 13.31 8.54 22.92
CA ASN A 22 14.07 8.28 24.14
C ASN A 22 13.96 6.82 24.62
N ASP A 23 13.96 5.86 23.68
CA ASP A 23 13.92 4.44 24.02
C ASP A 23 15.29 3.98 24.56
N GLU A 24 15.33 3.45 25.78
CA GLU A 24 16.56 3.02 26.47
C GLU A 24 17.33 1.91 25.73
N ASN A 25 16.67 1.20 24.81
CA ASN A 25 17.30 0.14 24.01
C ASN A 25 18.16 0.68 22.85
N PHE A 26 18.11 1.98 22.57
CA PHE A 26 18.84 2.61 21.47
C PHE A 26 19.70 3.78 21.94
N ASP A 27 20.92 3.86 21.41
CA ASP A 27 21.77 5.03 21.57
C ASP A 27 21.08 6.30 21.01
N ASP A 28 21.51 7.48 21.48
CA ASP A 28 21.03 8.78 21.00
C ASP A 28 21.06 8.91 19.47
N ILE A 29 22.03 8.25 18.83
CA ILE A 29 22.20 8.18 17.38
C ILE A 29 22.39 6.73 16.95
N VAL A 30 21.54 6.27 16.04
CA VAL A 30 21.46 4.89 15.55
C VAL A 30 22.07 4.77 14.16
N TYR A 31 23.03 3.86 14.00
CA TYR A 31 23.78 3.65 12.76
C TYR A 31 23.43 2.36 12.02
N GLY A 32 23.00 1.31 12.73
CA GLY A 32 22.65 0.00 12.20
C GLY A 32 21.34 0.02 11.42
N ASP A 33 21.26 -0.68 10.30
CA ASP A 33 20.05 -0.66 9.46
C ASP A 33 18.87 -1.40 10.12
N GLU A 34 19.15 -2.43 10.93
CA GLU A 34 18.13 -3.15 11.74
C GLU A 34 17.57 -2.23 12.83
N ASP A 35 18.46 -1.61 13.61
CA ASP A 35 18.09 -0.66 14.67
C ASP A 35 17.31 0.55 14.13
N LYS A 36 17.66 1.05 12.93
CA LYS A 36 16.90 2.11 12.26
C LYS A 36 15.49 1.68 11.91
N CYS A 37 15.30 0.45 11.43
CA CYS A 37 13.98 -0.09 11.11
C CYS A 37 13.12 -0.18 12.37
N ASP A 38 13.70 -0.69 13.46
CA ASP A 38 12.99 -0.84 14.72
C ASP A 38 12.65 0.52 15.36
N LEU A 39 13.59 1.48 15.35
CA LEU A 39 13.35 2.83 15.83
C LEU A 39 12.22 3.53 15.05
N LEU A 40 12.21 3.40 13.71
CA LEU A 40 11.15 3.94 12.86
C LEU A 40 9.81 3.26 13.15
N ASN A 41 9.78 1.93 13.26
CA ASN A 41 8.56 1.18 13.57
C ASN A 41 7.96 1.62 14.91
N LYS A 42 8.79 1.79 15.95
CA LYS A 42 8.35 2.29 17.26
C LYS A 42 7.85 3.72 17.18
N TYR A 43 8.58 4.61 16.51
CA TYR A 43 8.15 6.00 16.30
C TYR A 43 6.78 6.08 15.63
N PHE A 44 6.60 5.37 14.50
CA PHE A 44 5.33 5.38 13.78
C PHE A 44 4.19 4.76 14.61
N SER A 45 4.47 3.71 15.38
CA SER A 45 3.49 3.10 16.29
C SER A 45 3.08 4.03 17.44
N LEU A 46 3.96 4.93 17.89
CA LEU A 46 3.65 5.91 18.93
C LEU A 46 2.75 7.02 18.40
N ILE A 47 3.09 7.60 17.23
CA ILE A 47 2.29 8.69 16.66
C ILE A 47 0.97 8.22 16.03
N SER A 48 0.83 6.92 15.73
CA SER A 48 -0.42 6.34 15.22
C SER A 48 -1.43 5.99 16.30
N LYS A 49 -1.05 6.07 17.58
CA LYS A 49 -1.99 5.96 18.70
C LYS A 49 -2.72 7.29 18.81
N LEU A 50 -3.83 7.43 18.08
CA LEU A 50 -4.82 8.42 18.47
C LEU A 50 -5.35 8.02 19.86
N GLU A 51 -5.48 8.99 20.75
CA GLU A 51 -6.23 8.83 21.99
C GLU A 51 -7.71 8.63 21.61
N GLU A 52 -8.10 7.38 21.37
CA GLU A 52 -9.47 7.00 21.01
C GLU A 52 -10.40 6.96 22.25
N GLU A 53 -9.86 7.16 23.46
CA GLU A 53 -10.65 7.17 24.69
C GLU A 53 -11.43 8.49 24.83
N ASN A 54 -12.74 8.40 24.61
CA ASN A 54 -13.74 9.45 24.81
C ASN A 54 -13.83 10.54 23.73
N VAL A 55 -13.34 10.30 22.51
CA VAL A 55 -13.66 11.18 21.39
C VAL A 55 -15.06 10.85 20.88
N SER A 56 -16.05 11.69 21.22
CA SER A 56 -17.34 11.63 20.54
C SER A 56 -17.14 12.00 19.07
N LEU A 57 -17.60 11.14 18.16
CA LEU A 57 -17.66 11.49 16.75
C LEU A 57 -18.39 12.84 16.60
N PRO A 58 -17.91 13.76 15.75
CA PRO A 58 -18.65 14.99 15.48
C PRO A 58 -20.02 14.63 14.92
N ASP A 59 -21.04 15.42 15.24
CA ASP A 59 -22.36 15.22 14.67
C ASP A 59 -22.27 15.35 13.15
N PHE A 60 -22.70 14.29 12.45
CA PHE A 60 -22.72 14.25 11.00
C PHE A 60 -24.12 14.63 10.52
N ASP A 61 -24.25 15.82 9.94
CA ASP A 61 -25.49 16.21 9.26
C ASP A 61 -25.71 15.36 8.01
N ILE A 62 -26.90 14.77 7.91
CA ILE A 62 -27.31 14.01 6.73
C ILE A 62 -27.51 15.00 5.57
N LYS A 63 -26.60 14.95 4.59
CA LYS A 63 -26.65 15.83 3.40
C LYS A 63 -27.64 15.38 2.32
N THR A 64 -28.14 14.13 2.40
CA THR A 64 -28.99 13.53 1.38
C THR A 64 -29.85 12.40 1.96
N ASN A 65 -31.10 12.31 1.52
CA ASN A 65 -32.00 11.18 1.84
C ASN A 65 -31.87 10.02 0.85
N ASN A 66 -30.99 10.13 -0.15
CA ASN A 66 -30.77 9.06 -1.12
C ASN A 66 -29.90 7.97 -0.50
N VAL A 67 -30.39 6.73 -0.53
CA VAL A 67 -29.67 5.55 -0.06
C VAL A 67 -29.38 4.65 -1.25
N ILE A 68 -28.12 4.25 -1.41
CA ILE A 68 -27.72 3.26 -2.40
C ILE A 68 -27.96 1.88 -1.77
N ASN A 69 -29.06 1.24 -2.16
CA ASN A 69 -29.47 -0.04 -1.57
C ASN A 69 -28.69 -1.23 -2.14
N GLU A 70 -28.42 -1.23 -3.44
CA GLU A 70 -27.74 -2.33 -4.12
C GLU A 70 -26.65 -1.79 -5.05
N ILE A 71 -25.44 -2.29 -4.85
CA ILE A 71 -24.31 -2.09 -5.75
C ILE A 71 -24.01 -3.46 -6.35
N PHE A 72 -24.07 -3.55 -7.67
CA PHE A 72 -23.81 -4.78 -8.40
C PHE A 72 -22.80 -4.52 -9.52
N VAL A 73 -21.70 -5.27 -9.49
CA VAL A 73 -20.66 -5.23 -10.50
C VAL A 73 -21.01 -6.21 -11.61
N THR A 74 -20.98 -5.73 -12.84
CA THR A 74 -21.22 -6.50 -14.06
C THR A 74 -19.92 -7.04 -14.66
N ILE A 75 -20.03 -8.08 -15.49
CA ILE A 75 -18.89 -8.64 -16.22
C ILE A 75 -18.30 -7.60 -17.18
N SER A 76 -19.16 -6.83 -17.86
CA SER A 76 -18.73 -5.80 -18.81
C SER A 76 -17.85 -4.74 -18.16
N GLU A 77 -18.25 -4.23 -16.99
CA GLU A 77 -17.45 -3.24 -16.25
C GLU A 77 -16.07 -3.77 -15.90
N ILE A 78 -15.99 -5.04 -15.45
CA ILE A 78 -14.71 -5.67 -15.14
C ILE A 78 -13.87 -5.83 -16.41
N VAL A 79 -14.46 -6.31 -17.50
CA VAL A 79 -13.76 -6.49 -18.79
C VAL A 79 -13.19 -5.16 -19.28
N ASP A 80 -13.96 -4.07 -19.19
CA ASP A 80 -13.52 -2.75 -19.62
C ASP A 80 -12.35 -2.25 -18.78
N ILE A 81 -12.39 -2.48 -17.46
CA ILE A 81 -11.24 -2.19 -16.58
C ILE A 81 -10.03 -3.05 -16.97
N LEU A 82 -10.19 -4.36 -17.15
CA LEU A 82 -9.08 -5.25 -17.49
C LEU A 82 -8.39 -4.85 -18.80
N LYS A 83 -9.14 -4.32 -19.78
CA LYS A 83 -8.57 -3.83 -21.04
C LYS A 83 -7.68 -2.60 -20.86
N ILE A 84 -8.01 -1.71 -19.92
CA ILE A 84 -7.27 -0.44 -19.71
C ILE A 84 -6.13 -0.53 -18.69
N ILE A 85 -6.03 -1.63 -17.93
CA ILE A 85 -4.94 -1.81 -16.94
C ILE A 85 -3.56 -1.63 -17.60
N ASP A 86 -2.62 -0.96 -16.94
CA ASP A 86 -1.25 -0.82 -17.44
C ASP A 86 -0.50 -2.16 -17.35
N PRO A 87 -0.03 -2.77 -18.46
CA PRO A 87 0.64 -4.07 -18.46
C PRO A 87 2.05 -4.05 -17.83
N TYR A 88 2.61 -2.87 -17.54
CA TYR A 88 3.96 -2.72 -16.99
C TYR A 88 3.99 -2.47 -15.48
N LYS A 89 2.82 -2.37 -14.82
CA LYS A 89 2.75 -2.31 -13.36
C LYS A 89 3.14 -3.65 -12.73
N ALA A 90 3.66 -3.55 -11.51
CA ALA A 90 4.07 -4.71 -10.73
C ALA A 90 2.87 -5.63 -10.42
N SER A 91 3.10 -6.94 -10.49
CA SER A 91 2.14 -7.94 -10.03
C SER A 91 1.96 -7.83 -8.52
N GLY A 92 0.75 -8.12 -8.04
CA GLY A 92 0.50 -8.28 -6.61
C GLY A 92 1.19 -9.50 -6.01
N PRO A 93 1.00 -9.75 -4.70
CA PRO A 93 1.56 -10.91 -4.01
C PRO A 93 1.03 -12.26 -4.54
N ASP A 94 -0.07 -12.24 -5.29
CA ASP A 94 -0.65 -13.38 -5.99
C ASP A 94 0.14 -13.81 -7.25
N LYS A 95 1.15 -13.02 -7.66
CA LYS A 95 1.99 -13.21 -8.86
C LYS A 95 1.22 -13.18 -10.17
N ILE A 96 -0.02 -12.67 -10.17
CA ILE A 96 -0.82 -12.52 -11.39
C ILE A 96 -0.41 -11.21 -12.05
N SER A 97 0.24 -11.30 -13.21
CA SER A 97 0.65 -10.11 -13.94
C SER A 97 -0.51 -9.44 -14.66
N HIS A 98 -0.43 -8.13 -14.81
CA HIS A 98 -1.40 -7.35 -15.57
C HIS A 98 -1.49 -7.81 -17.04
N LYS A 99 -0.37 -8.32 -17.60
CA LYS A 99 -0.36 -8.95 -18.92
C LYS A 99 -1.26 -10.19 -18.95
N MET A 100 -1.20 -11.04 -17.92
CA MET A 100 -2.06 -12.22 -17.84
C MET A 100 -3.53 -11.84 -17.76
N LEU A 101 -3.87 -10.80 -17.00
CA LEU A 101 -5.24 -10.29 -16.91
C LEU A 101 -5.78 -9.83 -18.28
N LYS A 102 -4.91 -9.34 -19.16
CA LYS A 102 -5.27 -8.92 -20.53
C LYS A 102 -5.38 -10.05 -21.55
N ILE A 103 -4.81 -11.23 -21.30
CA ILE A 103 -4.84 -12.34 -22.26
C ILE A 103 -6.28 -12.84 -22.48
N SER A 104 -7.08 -12.90 -21.41
CA SER A 104 -8.47 -13.37 -21.50
C SER A 104 -9.36 -12.66 -20.48
N PRO A 105 -9.67 -11.36 -20.71
CA PRO A 105 -10.42 -10.57 -19.74
C PRO A 105 -11.82 -11.12 -19.51
N GLU A 106 -12.47 -11.69 -20.53
CA GLU A 106 -13.82 -12.27 -20.40
C GLU A 106 -13.85 -13.47 -19.45
N LYS A 107 -12.86 -14.36 -19.53
CA LYS A 107 -12.77 -15.53 -18.65
C LYS A 107 -12.41 -15.15 -17.22
N ILE A 108 -11.54 -14.15 -17.07
CA ILE A 108 -11.06 -13.67 -15.77
C ILE A 108 -12.12 -12.80 -15.08
N ALA A 109 -12.96 -12.10 -15.84
CA ALA A 109 -14.01 -11.26 -15.28
C ALA A 109 -15.05 -12.07 -14.50
N ILE A 110 -15.32 -13.32 -14.87
CA ILE A 110 -16.30 -14.19 -14.18
C ILE A 110 -15.93 -14.42 -12.70
N PRO A 111 -14.75 -14.98 -12.34
CA PRO A 111 -14.38 -15.16 -10.94
C PRO A 111 -14.25 -13.83 -10.19
N LEU A 112 -13.76 -12.77 -10.83
CA LEU A 112 -13.67 -11.44 -10.21
C LEU A 112 -15.05 -10.88 -9.84
N GLN A 113 -16.03 -11.01 -10.73
CA GLN A 113 -17.40 -10.58 -10.50
C GLN A 113 -18.00 -11.26 -9.27
N ILE A 114 -17.80 -12.58 -9.15
CA ILE A 114 -18.30 -13.36 -8.02
C ILE A 114 -17.67 -12.85 -6.72
N ILE A 115 -16.36 -12.61 -6.69
CA ILE A 115 -15.65 -12.13 -5.50
C ILE A 115 -16.11 -10.73 -5.11
N PHE A 116 -16.19 -9.80 -6.07
CA PHE A 116 -16.59 -8.41 -5.80
C PHE A 116 -18.02 -8.32 -5.32
N ASN A 117 -18.97 -8.96 -6.00
CA ASN A 117 -20.37 -8.95 -5.58
C ASN A 117 -20.60 -9.66 -4.25
N LYS A 118 -19.85 -10.72 -3.95
CA LYS A 118 -19.89 -11.35 -2.62
C LYS A 118 -19.36 -10.42 -1.54
N SER A 119 -18.26 -9.71 -1.81
CA SER A 119 -17.67 -8.76 -0.87
C SER A 119 -18.59 -7.59 -0.58
N LEU A 120 -19.23 -7.03 -1.63
CA LEU A 120 -20.20 -5.94 -1.51
C LEU A 120 -21.45 -6.35 -0.73
N ARG A 121 -22.04 -7.51 -1.07
CA ARG A 121 -23.25 -8.03 -0.40
C ARG A 121 -23.03 -8.39 1.06
N GLN A 122 -21.86 -8.93 1.40
CA GLN A 122 -21.53 -9.33 2.77
C GLN A 122 -20.87 -8.22 3.58
N CYS A 123 -20.63 -7.05 2.96
CA CYS A 123 -19.83 -5.96 3.51
C CYS A 123 -18.49 -6.45 4.10
N LYS A 124 -17.88 -7.46 3.46
CA LYS A 124 -16.68 -8.14 3.98
C LYS A 124 -15.69 -8.42 2.87
N TYR A 125 -14.49 -7.88 3.03
CA TYR A 125 -13.36 -8.15 2.16
C TYR A 125 -12.56 -9.38 2.64
N PRO A 126 -11.93 -10.13 1.72
CA PRO A 126 -10.97 -11.19 2.07
C PRO A 126 -9.89 -10.68 3.02
N SER A 127 -9.57 -11.45 4.06
CA SER A 127 -8.53 -11.07 5.03
C SER A 127 -7.17 -10.84 4.36
N SER A 128 -6.87 -11.57 3.29
CA SER A 128 -5.65 -11.40 2.50
C SER A 128 -5.52 -10.01 1.87
N TRP A 129 -6.62 -9.33 1.56
CA TRP A 129 -6.61 -7.97 1.00
C TRP A 129 -6.34 -6.91 2.06
N LYS A 130 -6.60 -7.22 3.33
CA LYS A 130 -6.34 -6.32 4.46
C LYS A 130 -4.88 -6.33 4.90
N ASN A 131 -4.10 -7.30 4.43
CA ASN A 131 -2.70 -7.44 4.77
C ASN A 131 -1.84 -6.61 3.80
N ALA A 132 -1.24 -5.54 4.30
CA ALA A 132 -0.30 -4.74 3.53
C ALA A 132 1.10 -5.39 3.54
N HIS A 133 1.67 -5.62 2.36
CA HIS A 133 3.10 -5.90 2.24
C HIS A 133 3.85 -4.58 2.16
N VAL A 134 4.41 -4.14 3.27
CA VAL A 134 5.22 -2.92 3.34
C VAL A 134 6.62 -3.24 2.83
N ILE A 135 6.97 -2.69 1.67
CA ILE A 135 8.32 -2.75 1.13
C ILE A 135 8.87 -1.33 1.10
N ALA A 136 10.03 -1.12 1.75
CA ALA A 136 10.74 0.14 1.66
C ALA A 136 11.29 0.32 0.23
N ILE A 137 10.64 1.19 -0.55
CA ILE A 137 11.13 1.54 -1.90
C ILE A 137 12.02 2.77 -1.76
N PHE A 138 13.32 2.58 -1.96
CA PHE A 138 14.26 3.70 -2.03
C PHE A 138 14.04 4.48 -3.33
N LYS A 139 13.27 5.56 -3.25
CA LYS A 139 13.09 6.50 -4.35
C LYS A 139 14.37 7.33 -4.49
N LYS A 140 15.13 7.11 -5.56
CA LYS A 140 16.28 7.97 -5.89
C LYS A 140 15.73 9.33 -6.38
N VAL A 141 15.60 10.32 -5.50
CA VAL A 141 15.04 11.63 -5.87
C VAL A 141 16.04 12.75 -5.69
N ILE A 142 16.39 13.37 -6.80
CA ILE A 142 16.73 14.80 -6.83
C ILE A 142 15.39 15.53 -6.69
N HIS A 143 15.24 16.25 -5.56
CA HIS A 143 14.15 17.15 -5.17
C HIS A 143 12.73 16.59 -4.85
N LEU A 144 12.39 16.76 -3.56
CA LEU A 144 11.09 16.92 -2.90
C LEU A 144 9.86 16.27 -3.57
N TYR A 145 9.29 15.27 -2.88
CA TYR A 145 7.91 15.22 -2.37
C TYR A 145 7.72 13.80 -1.82
N LEU A 146 7.50 13.71 -0.50
CA LEU A 146 7.22 12.48 0.23
C LEU A 146 5.81 12.02 -0.14
N LEU A 147 5.68 11.28 -1.25
CA LEU A 147 4.44 10.59 -1.58
C LEU A 147 4.43 9.28 -0.77
N ILE A 148 3.73 9.29 0.36
CA ILE A 148 3.26 8.06 1.00
C ILE A 148 2.19 7.50 0.05
N THR A 149 2.60 6.68 -0.92
CA THR A 149 1.64 5.85 -1.65
C THR A 149 1.28 4.69 -0.74
N ALA A 150 0.23 4.86 0.06
CA ALA A 150 -0.57 3.72 0.46
C ALA A 150 -1.17 3.16 -0.84
N GLN A 151 -0.58 2.08 -1.37
CA GLN A 151 -1.31 1.25 -2.32
C GLN A 151 -2.43 0.58 -1.53
N TYR A 152 -3.56 1.27 -1.40
CA TYR A 152 -4.82 0.63 -1.09
C TYR A 152 -5.15 -0.27 -2.28
N HIS A 153 -5.05 -1.58 -2.04
CA HIS A 153 -5.55 -2.62 -2.94
C HIS A 153 -7.04 -2.84 -2.70
#